data_AF-A0A7J8QMM4-F1
#
_entry.id   AF-A0A7J8QMM4-F1
#
_cell.length_a   1.000
_cell.length_b   1.000
_cell.length_c   1.000
_cell.angle_alpha   90.00
_cell.angle_beta   90.00
_cell.angle_gamma   90.00
#
_symmetry.space_group_name_H-M   'P 1'
#
loop_
_entity.id
_entity.type
_entity.pdbx_description
1 polymer ?
#
loop_
_entity_poly.entity_id
_entity_poly.type
_entity_poly.pdbx_seq_one_letter_code
_entity_poly.pdbx_strand_id
1 'polypeptide(L)'
;GWVFLNTDGFVRLEDDSAAARRAKLCGILDGLNTLIDHGLDKVMIQTDSLEAVMTIWESSTGGSNTALIRRILQLLSLFSHWNLFYIPREENQEADRFAKMAH
;
A
#
# COMPACT_ATOMS: atom_id res chain seq x y z
N GLY A 1 -13.45 7.63 10.98
CA GLY A 1 -13.82 7.71 9.54
C GLY A 1 -12.87 6.85 8.74
N TRP A 2 -13.19 6.40 7.53
CA TRP A 2 -12.21 5.69 6.70
C TRP A 2 -11.24 6.69 6.06
N VAL A 3 -9.94 6.38 6.11
CA VAL A 3 -8.91 7.14 5.39
C VAL A 3 -8.36 6.31 4.24
N PHE A 4 -8.22 6.95 3.08
CA PHE A 4 -7.73 6.33 1.85
C PHE A 4 -6.21 6.51 1.75
N LEU A 5 -5.52 5.40 1.49
CA LEU A 5 -4.08 5.38 1.24
C LEU A 5 -3.85 4.92 -0.19
N ASN A 6 -3.30 5.82 -1.01
CA ASN A 6 -2.94 5.55 -2.41
C ASN A 6 -1.43 5.49 -2.57
N THR A 7 -0.93 4.48 -3.27
CA THR A 7 0.50 4.13 -3.36
C THR A 7 1.16 4.55 -4.68
N ASP A 8 0.43 5.23 -5.55
CA ASP A 8 0.92 5.74 -6.85
C ASP A 8 1.72 7.05 -6.75
N GLY A 9 1.49 7.84 -5.70
CA GLY A 9 2.15 9.12 -5.46
C GLY A 9 3.67 9.05 -5.25
N PHE A 10 4.18 7.90 -4.80
CA PHE A 10 5.55 7.84 -4.23
C PHE A 10 6.59 7.18 -5.13
N VAL A 11 6.18 6.41 -6.15
CA VAL A 11 7.14 5.63 -6.96
C VAL A 11 6.69 5.53 -8.42
N ARG A 12 7.36 6.32 -9.28
CA ARG A 12 7.45 6.07 -10.71
C ARG A 12 8.64 5.14 -10.97
N LEU A 13 8.41 3.84 -11.05
CA LEU A 13 9.40 2.91 -11.60
C LEU A 13 8.74 2.17 -12.76
N GLU A 14 9.24 2.46 -13.96
CA GLU A 14 8.75 1.99 -15.25
C GLU A 14 9.38 0.63 -15.64
N ASP A 15 9.60 -0.25 -14.66
CA ASP A 15 10.25 -1.54 -14.91
C ASP A 15 9.60 -2.69 -14.11
N ASP A 16 9.29 -3.78 -14.82
CA ASP A 16 8.70 -5.06 -14.37
C ASP A 16 9.67 -5.85 -13.46
N SER A 17 10.12 -5.22 -12.38
CA SER A 17 11.19 -5.71 -11.51
C SER A 17 10.72 -5.89 -10.08
N ALA A 18 11.33 -6.85 -9.37
CA ALA A 18 11.22 -7.00 -7.92
C ALA A 18 11.46 -5.67 -7.17
N ALA A 19 12.21 -4.73 -7.76
CA ALA A 19 12.39 -3.38 -7.25
C ALA A 19 11.09 -2.55 -7.24
N ALA A 20 10.30 -2.57 -8.31
CA ALA A 20 9.03 -1.85 -8.39
C ALA A 20 8.03 -2.38 -7.35
N ARG A 21 7.93 -3.71 -7.22
CA ARG A 21 7.13 -4.34 -6.17
C ARG A 21 7.57 -3.95 -4.77
N ARG A 22 8.88 -3.99 -4.50
CA ARG A 22 9.44 -3.58 -3.21
C ARG A 22 9.11 -2.12 -2.91
N ALA A 23 9.21 -1.26 -3.91
CA ALA A 23 8.92 0.17 -3.77
C ALA A 23 7.42 0.41 -3.48
N LYS A 24 6.50 -0.33 -4.12
CA LYS A 24 5.07 -0.30 -3.80
C LYS A 24 4.79 -0.76 -2.36
N LEU A 25 5.42 -1.85 -1.91
CA LEU A 25 5.30 -2.32 -0.53
C LEU A 25 5.88 -1.32 0.49
N CYS A 26 6.99 -0.65 0.16
CA CYS A 26 7.55 0.44 0.97
C CYS A 26 6.58 1.62 1.06
N GLY A 27 5.94 2.02 -0.05
CA GLY A 27 4.92 3.07 -0.03
C GLY A 27 3.73 2.74 0.88
N ILE A 28 3.28 1.48 0.89
CA ILE A 28 2.25 1.01 1.84
C ILE A 28 2.75 1.15 3.29
N LEU A 29 3.97 0.70 3.57
CA LEU A 29 4.57 0.78 4.90
C LEU A 29 4.64 2.23 5.41
N ASP A 30 5.15 3.15 4.59
CA ASP A 30 5.34 4.56 4.96
C ASP A 30 4.00 5.26 5.20
N GLY A 31 3.02 5.01 4.32
CA GLY A 31 1.69 5.55 4.52
C GLY A 31 1.01 4.99 5.78
N LEU A 32 1.17 3.69 6.10
CA LEU A 32 0.62 3.11 7.33
C LEU A 32 1.23 3.75 8.59
N ASN A 33 2.56 3.97 8.63
CA ASN A 33 3.19 4.67 9.74
C ASN A 33 2.61 6.08 9.91
N THR A 34 2.48 6.82 8.80
CA THR A 34 1.91 8.17 8.81
C THR A 34 0.49 8.19 9.38
N LEU A 35 -0.36 7.23 8.98
CA LEU A 35 -1.73 7.14 9.49
C LEU A 35 -1.78 6.81 10.99
N ILE A 36 -0.88 5.94 11.47
CA ILE A 36 -0.74 5.61 12.90
C ILE A 36 -0.29 6.84 13.69
N ASP A 37 0.69 7.59 13.18
CA ASP A 37 1.18 8.82 13.81
C ASP A 37 0.08 9.89 13.92
N HIS A 38 -0.88 9.89 12.99
CA HIS A 38 -2.08 10.72 13.04
C HIS A 38 -3.22 10.16 13.89
N GLY A 39 -3.04 9.01 14.54
CA GLY A 39 -4.03 8.40 15.44
C GLY A 39 -5.26 7.84 14.72
N LEU A 40 -5.14 7.45 13.45
CA LEU A 40 -6.24 6.92 12.66
C LEU A 40 -6.49 5.44 12.97
N ASP A 41 -7.75 5.07 13.14
CA ASP A 41 -8.17 3.76 13.62
C ASP A 41 -8.64 2.79 12.51
N LYS A 42 -8.90 3.32 11.32
CA LYS A 42 -9.43 2.59 10.15
C LYS A 42 -8.79 3.05 8.86
N VAL A 43 -8.34 2.10 8.04
CA VAL A 43 -7.62 2.39 6.78
C VAL A 43 -8.15 1.59 5.60
N MET A 44 -8.35 2.27 4.47
CA MET A 44 -8.60 1.63 3.18
C MET A 44 -7.39 1.85 2.27
N ILE A 45 -6.71 0.76 1.93
CA ILE A 45 -5.50 0.77 1.11
C ILE A 45 -5.89 0.41 -0.30
N GLN A 46 -5.45 1.23 -1.24
CA GLN A 46 -5.69 1.04 -2.66
C GLN A 46 -4.35 1.07 -3.41
N THR A 47 -4.14 0.10 -4.29
CA THR A 47 -2.90 -0.04 -5.06
C THR A 47 -3.19 -0.58 -6.45
N ASP A 48 -2.42 -0.13 -7.43
CA ASP A 48 -2.43 -0.63 -8.81
C ASP A 48 -1.51 -1.85 -8.99
N SER A 49 -0.96 -2.40 -7.91
CA SER A 49 -0.13 -3.60 -7.94
C SER A 49 -0.93 -4.79 -7.40
N LEU A 50 -1.54 -5.55 -8.30
CA LEU A 50 -2.24 -6.79 -7.97
C LEU A 50 -1.31 -7.76 -7.21
N GLU A 51 -0.05 -7.80 -7.61
CA GLU A 51 0.96 -8.62 -6.97
C GLU A 51 1.24 -8.22 -5.51
N ALA A 52 1.27 -6.92 -5.20
CA ALA A 52 1.39 -6.46 -3.81
C ALA A 52 0.16 -6.85 -2.98
N VAL A 53 -1.04 -6.75 -3.56
CA VAL A 53 -2.28 -7.20 -2.91
C VAL A 53 -2.22 -8.69 -2.58
N MET A 54 -1.93 -9.52 -3.58
CA MET A 54 -1.83 -10.98 -3.41
C MET A 54 -0.76 -11.34 -2.39
N THR A 55 0.42 -10.72 -2.48
CA THR A 55 1.54 -10.96 -1.57
C THR A 55 1.15 -10.69 -0.11
N ILE A 56 0.47 -9.57 0.17
CA ILE A 56 0.02 -9.24 1.53
C ILE A 56 -1.08 -10.21 1.99
N TRP A 57 -2.01 -10.58 1.11
CA TRP A 57 -3.10 -11.49 1.45
C TRP A 57 -2.61 -12.90 1.78
N GLU A 58 -1.80 -13.49 0.90
CA GLU A 58 -1.21 -14.82 1.10
C GLU A 58 -0.39 -14.85 2.40
N SER A 59 0.34 -13.76 2.65
CA SER A 59 1.17 -13.60 3.84
C SER A 59 0.35 -13.48 5.13
N SER A 60 -0.85 -12.90 5.07
CA SER A 60 -1.72 -12.82 6.25
C SER A 60 -2.44 -14.14 6.54
N THR A 61 -2.61 -15.01 5.52
CA THR A 61 -3.21 -16.35 5.68
C THR A 61 -2.21 -17.44 6.07
N GLY A 62 -0.97 -17.09 6.42
CA GLY A 62 0.06 -18.04 6.87
C GLY A 62 1.11 -18.42 5.83
N GLY A 63 1.24 -17.64 4.74
CA GLY A 63 2.30 -17.79 3.76
C GLY A 63 3.72 -17.47 4.27
N SER A 64 4.71 -17.59 3.37
CA SER A 64 6.09 -17.21 3.66
C SER A 64 6.26 -15.69 3.56
N ASN A 65 6.61 -15.06 4.69
CA ASN A 65 6.62 -13.60 4.79
C ASN A 65 8.04 -13.05 4.83
N THR A 66 8.37 -12.16 3.90
CA THR A 66 9.58 -11.33 4.00
C THR A 66 9.50 -10.40 5.21
N ALA A 67 10.63 -9.90 5.70
CA ALA A 67 10.66 -8.97 6.83
C ALA A 67 9.79 -7.72 6.60
N LEU A 68 9.75 -7.22 5.36
CA LEU A 68 8.92 -6.07 4.97
C LEU A 68 7.43 -6.38 5.13
N ILE A 69 6.97 -7.52 4.62
CA ILE A 69 5.56 -7.91 4.71
C ILE A 69 5.17 -8.16 6.17
N ARG A 70 6.03 -8.82 6.96
CA ARG A 70 5.79 -8.99 8.40
C ARG A 70 5.59 -7.64 9.10
N ARG A 71 6.38 -6.63 8.75
CA ARG A 71 6.22 -5.29 9.32
C ARG A 71 4.91 -4.64 8.89
N ILE A 72 4.53 -4.74 7.62
CA ILE A 72 3.23 -4.23 7.12
C ILE A 72 2.09 -4.90 7.89
N LEU A 73 2.09 -6.23 8.02
CA LEU A 73 1.06 -6.97 8.75
C LEU A 73 0.99 -6.58 10.23
N GLN A 74 2.14 -6.33 10.88
CA GLN A 74 2.17 -5.80 12.25
C GLN A 74 1.50 -4.43 12.36
N LEU A 75 1.78 -3.51 11.43
CA LEU A 75 1.13 -2.20 11.43
C LEU A 75 -0.37 -2.32 11.17
N LEU A 76 -0.78 -3.18 10.24
CA LEU A 76 -2.19 -3.44 9.96
C LEU A 76 -2.94 -3.97 11.19
N SER A 77 -2.27 -4.74 12.05
CA SER A 77 -2.87 -5.24 13.31
C SER A 77 -3.17 -4.15 14.34
N LEU A 78 -2.61 -2.94 14.17
CA LEU A 78 -2.88 -1.79 15.03
C LEU A 78 -4.18 -1.06 14.63
N PHE A 79 -4.67 -1.28 13.40
CA PHE A 79 -5.93 -0.71 12.95
C PHE A 79 -7.09 -1.60 13.40
N SER A 80 -8.17 -0.98 13.87
CA SER A 80 -9.39 -1.70 14.23
C SER A 80 -10.01 -2.40 13.01
N HIS A 81 -9.92 -1.76 11.84
CA HIS A 81 -10.38 -2.28 10.58
C HIS A 81 -9.44 -1.81 9.47
N TRP A 82 -9.08 -2.71 8.58
CA TRP A 82 -8.35 -2.37 7.37
C TRP A 82 -8.93 -3.14 6.20
N ASN A 83 -8.85 -2.55 5.01
CA ASN A 83 -9.14 -3.23 3.75
C ASN A 83 -8.03 -2.92 2.74
N LEU A 84 -7.75 -3.86 1.85
CA LEU A 84 -6.76 -3.74 0.79
C LEU A 84 -7.39 -4.12 -0.54
N PHE A 85 -7.35 -3.20 -1.51
CA PHE A 85 -7.94 -3.39 -2.84
C PHE A 85 -6.94 -3.11 -3.94
N TYR A 86 -7.04 -3.91 -4.99
CA TYR A 86 -6.47 -3.57 -6.28
C TYR A 86 -7.42 -2.61 -7.02
N ILE A 87 -6.88 -1.53 -7.57
CA ILE A 87 -7.60 -0.68 -8.54
C ILE A 87 -6.77 -0.55 -9.81
N PRO A 88 -7.36 -0.74 -11.01
CA PRO A 88 -6.68 -0.54 -12.27
C PRO A 88 -6.05 0.87 -12.35
N ARG A 89 -4.89 0.98 -13.00
CA ARG A 89 -4.16 2.25 -13.13
C ARG A 89 -4.99 3.34 -13.82
N GLU A 90 -5.90 2.95 -14.71
CA GLU A 90 -6.84 3.86 -15.38
C GLU A 90 -7.86 4.48 -14.42
N GLU A 91 -8.21 3.76 -13.34
CA GLU A 91 -9.06 4.25 -12.27
C GLU A 91 -8.26 5.02 -11.20
N ASN A 92 -6.93 4.82 -11.18
CA ASN A 92 -6.01 5.52 -10.28
C ASN A 92 -5.54 6.90 -10.80
N GLN A 93 -6.14 7.41 -11.88
CA GLN A 93 -5.70 8.64 -12.52
C GLN A 93 -5.76 9.88 -11.63
N GLU A 94 -6.65 9.93 -10.64
CA GLU A 94 -6.72 11.05 -9.68
C GLU A 94 -5.43 11.15 -8.86
N ALA A 95 -4.91 10.03 -8.37
CA ALA A 95 -3.71 10.04 -7.56
C ALA A 95 -2.43 10.05 -8.42
N ASP A 96 -2.44 9.51 -9.65
CA ASP A 96 -1.37 9.75 -10.64
C ASP A 96 -1.32 11.22 -11.08
N ARG A 97 -2.45 11.94 -11.08
CA ARG A 97 -2.50 13.40 -11.25
C ARG A 97 -1.90 14.12 -10.05
N PHE A 98 -2.27 13.76 -8.81
CA PHE A 98 -1.65 14.36 -7.62
C PHE A 98 -0.13 14.09 -7.54
N ALA A 99 0.32 12.90 -7.93
CA ALA A 99 1.72 12.54 -8.05
C ALA A 99 2.46 13.42 -9.06
N LYS A 100 1.84 13.68 -10.22
CA LYS A 100 2.37 14.55 -11.28
C LYS A 100 2.43 16.03 -10.89
N MET A 101 1.57 16.46 -9.97
CA MET A 101 1.53 17.85 -9.49
C MET A 101 2.51 18.14 -8.33
N ALA A 102 3.08 17.10 -7.71
CA ALA A 102 4.07 17.22 -6.65
C ALA A 102 5.52 17.36 -7.17
N HIS A 103 5.70 17.66 -8.47
CA HIS A 103 6.99 17.89 -9.11
C HIS A 103 7.04 19.27 -9.78
#